data_AF-A0A7J9SYK7-F1
#
_entry.id   AF-A0A7J9SYK7-F1
#
_cell.length_a   1.000
_cell.length_b   1.000
_cell.length_c   1.000
_cell.angle_alpha   90.00
_cell.angle_beta   90.00
_cell.angle_gamma   90.00
#
_symmetry.space_group_name_H-M   'P 1'
#
loop_
_entity.id
_entity.type
_entity.pdbx_description
1 polymer ?
#
loop_
_entity_poly.entity_id
_entity_poly.type
_entity_poly.pdbx_seq_one_letter_code
_entity_poly.pdbx_strand_id
1 'polypeptide(L)'
;MDYLMNETLGLDAVDSGIYLACKKLVAGREINHKTFADLASESVASQFTIYHNDSSMRLNLLTDEYRANLDEQIQDYLDMQIGDRYNYNVSVVWRPFRDVPIGGETHIGRPVPDTAYVESSWITMPYHTEYTRYYVENLINGELEVIGLDLANATVVPREETEKLIVGHINDAINRTVDDAVGTIVKITIEQTIERAQTAINQQVDNVVPGNNSGISDIIIDEVLAELRNDPAFIENASLELSEQITEYMQEVAREEVHAVIAGDVDALASDVTDQIVSNAATVEEAKGEVLDYVFSRIDISRARITLALWDRNR
;
A
#
# COMPACT_ATOMS: atom_id res chain seq x y z
N MET A 1 -8.98 -4.04 -31.40
CA MET A 1 -7.79 -4.81 -31.85
C MET A 1 -7.33 -5.51 -30.58
N ASP A 2 -8.13 -6.49 -30.13
CA ASP A 2 -8.25 -6.93 -28.72
C ASP A 2 -8.14 -8.45 -28.59
N TYR A 3 -7.19 -9.04 -29.30
CA TYR A 3 -6.94 -10.48 -29.22
C TYR A 3 -5.46 -10.67 -29.00
N LEU A 4 -5.11 -11.13 -27.79
CA LEU A 4 -3.98 -11.98 -27.40
C LEU A 4 -3.56 -11.68 -25.95
N MET A 5 -4.28 -12.23 -24.96
CA MET A 5 -3.75 -12.50 -23.60
C MET A 5 -4.64 -13.57 -22.94
N ASN A 6 -4.78 -14.74 -23.58
CA ASN A 6 -5.53 -15.86 -23.00
C ASN A 6 -4.80 -17.20 -23.13
N GLU A 7 -3.49 -17.18 -23.32
CA GLU A 7 -2.67 -18.38 -23.18
C GLU A 7 -2.03 -18.34 -21.79
N THR A 8 -2.66 -19.07 -20.88
CA THR A 8 -2.06 -19.77 -19.75
C THR A 8 -0.89 -19.05 -19.08
N LEU A 9 -1.19 -18.37 -17.97
CA LEU A 9 -0.27 -17.83 -16.95
C LEU A 9 0.71 -18.90 -16.38
N GLY A 10 1.55 -19.52 -17.21
CA GLY A 10 2.59 -20.48 -16.80
C GLY A 10 2.05 -21.64 -15.97
N LEU A 11 1.02 -22.34 -16.48
CA LEU A 11 0.44 -23.52 -15.84
C LEU A 11 1.37 -24.74 -16.03
N ASP A 12 2.46 -24.80 -15.28
CA ASP A 12 3.23 -26.04 -15.08
C ASP A 12 4.13 -25.93 -13.83
N ALA A 13 3.55 -25.61 -12.67
CA ALA A 13 4.13 -25.89 -11.36
C ALA A 13 3.04 -25.88 -10.28
N VAL A 14 2.66 -27.07 -9.81
CA VAL A 14 1.85 -27.38 -8.61
C VAL A 14 0.57 -26.54 -8.44
N ASP A 15 -0.56 -27.11 -8.87
CA ASP A 15 -1.97 -26.73 -8.61
C ASP A 15 -2.32 -26.62 -7.10
N SER A 16 -1.61 -25.79 -6.34
CA SER A 16 -2.00 -25.49 -4.96
C SER A 16 -3.09 -24.42 -4.98
N GLY A 17 -4.22 -24.68 -4.35
CA GLY A 17 -5.33 -23.70 -4.24
C GLY A 17 -4.92 -22.40 -3.56
N ILE A 18 -3.84 -22.47 -2.80
CA ILE A 18 -3.15 -21.34 -2.17
C ILE A 18 -2.67 -20.35 -3.22
N TYR A 19 -1.92 -20.83 -4.22
CA TYR A 19 -1.43 -20.02 -5.32
C TYR A 19 -2.59 -19.38 -6.10
N LEU A 20 -3.65 -20.16 -6.37
CA LEU A 20 -4.83 -19.64 -7.06
C LEU A 20 -5.58 -18.57 -6.23
N ALA A 21 -5.61 -18.68 -4.91
CA ALA A 21 -6.24 -17.72 -4.02
C ALA A 21 -5.45 -16.42 -3.90
N CYS A 22 -4.14 -16.50 -3.70
CA CYS A 22 -3.24 -15.34 -3.68
C CYS A 22 -3.28 -14.61 -5.04
N LYS A 23 -3.29 -15.37 -6.13
CA LYS A 23 -3.51 -14.84 -7.48
C LYS A 23 -4.85 -14.11 -7.59
N LYS A 24 -5.98 -14.71 -7.18
CA LYS A 24 -7.30 -14.07 -7.21
C LYS A 24 -7.39 -12.82 -6.33
N LEU A 25 -6.49 -12.66 -5.39
CA LEU A 25 -6.41 -11.45 -4.58
C LEU A 25 -5.69 -10.32 -5.30
N VAL A 26 -4.48 -10.58 -5.79
CA VAL A 26 -3.70 -9.56 -6.52
C VAL A 26 -4.37 -9.23 -7.85
N ALA A 27 -4.85 -10.24 -8.58
CA ALA A 27 -5.49 -10.11 -9.89
C ALA A 27 -6.86 -9.42 -9.87
N GLY A 28 -7.44 -9.20 -8.69
CA GLY A 28 -8.85 -8.85 -8.56
C GLY A 28 -9.76 -9.93 -9.19
N ARG A 29 -10.90 -9.49 -9.75
CA ARG A 29 -11.82 -10.39 -10.48
C ARG A 29 -11.09 -11.03 -11.66
N GLU A 30 -11.46 -12.24 -12.06
CA GLU A 30 -10.99 -12.86 -13.31
C GLU A 30 -11.48 -12.03 -14.50
N ILE A 31 -10.71 -10.99 -14.87
CA ILE A 31 -10.95 -10.17 -16.03
C ILE A 31 -10.22 -10.85 -17.19
N ASN A 32 -10.98 -11.41 -18.13
CA ASN A 32 -10.44 -12.04 -19.35
C ASN A 32 -9.74 -11.06 -20.31
N HIS A 33 -9.78 -9.76 -20.00
CA HIS A 33 -9.24 -8.66 -20.80
C HIS A 33 -8.45 -7.70 -19.89
N LYS A 34 -7.26 -8.12 -19.47
CA LYS A 34 -6.35 -7.23 -18.74
C LYS A 34 -5.60 -6.33 -19.72
N THR A 35 -5.51 -5.06 -19.37
CA THR A 35 -4.65 -4.09 -20.06
C THR A 35 -3.22 -4.17 -19.51
N PHE A 36 -2.28 -3.55 -20.21
CA PHE A 36 -0.92 -3.37 -19.71
C PHE A 36 -0.86 -2.69 -18.33
N ALA A 37 -1.72 -1.69 -18.11
CA ALA A 37 -1.80 -0.98 -16.84
C ALA A 37 -2.28 -1.90 -15.70
N ASP A 38 -3.18 -2.84 -16.00
CA ASP A 38 -3.65 -3.82 -15.02
C ASP A 38 -2.53 -4.80 -14.66
N LEU A 39 -1.78 -5.32 -15.63
CA LEU A 39 -0.63 -6.19 -15.35
C LEU A 39 0.44 -5.48 -14.52
N ALA A 40 0.76 -4.23 -14.88
CA ALA A 40 1.72 -3.39 -14.18
C ALA A 40 1.30 -3.12 -12.72
N SER A 41 0.03 -2.75 -12.51
CA SER A 41 -0.47 -2.47 -11.16
C SER A 41 -0.52 -3.73 -10.29
N GLU A 42 -0.85 -4.88 -10.89
CA GLU A 42 -0.81 -6.17 -10.22
C GLU A 42 0.62 -6.63 -9.87
N SER A 43 1.59 -6.44 -10.78
CA SER A 43 2.99 -6.79 -10.52
C SER A 43 3.51 -6.01 -9.31
N VAL A 44 3.21 -4.71 -9.24
CA VAL A 44 3.61 -3.89 -8.10
C VAL A 44 2.82 -4.20 -6.82
N ALA A 45 1.51 -4.45 -6.94
CA ALA A 45 0.67 -4.88 -5.83
C ALA A 45 1.19 -6.17 -5.17
N SER A 46 1.62 -7.16 -5.97
CA SER A 46 2.22 -8.40 -5.46
C SER A 46 3.55 -8.22 -4.71
N GLN A 47 4.16 -7.04 -4.79
CA GLN A 47 5.47 -6.76 -4.20
C GLN A 47 5.42 -5.89 -2.96
N PHE A 48 4.24 -5.71 -2.35
CA PHE A 48 4.10 -4.84 -1.19
C PHE A 48 5.10 -5.22 -0.09
N THR A 49 6.01 -4.30 0.18
CA THR A 49 7.15 -4.44 1.08
C THR A 49 7.13 -3.30 2.09
N ILE A 50 7.46 -3.64 3.34
CA ILE A 50 7.68 -2.71 4.43
C ILE A 50 9.17 -2.81 4.80
N TYR A 51 9.82 -1.69 5.07
CA TYR A 51 11.21 -1.67 5.54
C TYR A 51 11.23 -1.20 6.98
N HIS A 52 11.95 -1.92 7.84
CA HIS A 52 12.07 -1.61 9.26
C HIS A 52 13.41 -2.12 9.81
N ASN A 53 14.12 -1.30 10.58
CA ASN A 53 15.41 -1.66 11.19
C ASN A 53 16.43 -2.31 10.22
N ASP A 54 16.67 -1.70 9.06
CA ASP A 54 17.53 -2.21 7.97
C ASP A 54 17.09 -3.55 7.35
N SER A 55 15.93 -4.07 7.74
CA SER A 55 15.30 -5.26 7.17
C SER A 55 14.13 -4.87 6.26
N SER A 56 13.80 -5.73 5.30
CA SER A 56 12.62 -5.57 4.44
C SER A 56 11.74 -6.79 4.56
N MET A 57 10.44 -6.58 4.74
CA MET A 57 9.44 -7.62 4.89
C MET A 57 8.41 -7.48 3.78
N ARG A 58 8.27 -8.53 2.97
CA ARG A 58 7.27 -8.57 1.91
C ARG A 58 5.96 -9.15 2.46
N LEU A 59 4.85 -8.46 2.23
CA LEU A 59 3.54 -8.87 2.74
C LEU A 59 2.91 -9.99 1.90
N ASN A 60 3.18 -10.00 0.60
CA ASN A 60 2.62 -10.97 -0.35
C ASN A 60 3.59 -12.14 -0.59
N LEU A 61 3.84 -12.91 0.47
CA LEU A 61 4.84 -13.98 0.53
C LEU A 61 4.68 -15.08 -0.54
N LEU A 62 3.47 -15.29 -1.04
CA LEU A 62 3.09 -16.40 -1.92
C LEU A 62 2.93 -16.00 -3.39
N THR A 63 3.50 -14.86 -3.79
CA THR A 63 3.26 -14.26 -5.12
C THR A 63 4.49 -14.19 -6.01
N ASP A 64 5.60 -14.84 -5.65
CA ASP A 64 6.84 -14.78 -6.43
C ASP A 64 6.70 -15.26 -7.87
N GLU A 65 6.14 -16.45 -8.06
CA GLU A 65 5.92 -17.01 -9.39
C GLU A 65 4.89 -16.19 -10.18
N TYR A 66 3.88 -15.67 -9.48
CA TYR A 66 2.86 -14.82 -10.09
C TYR A 66 3.48 -13.53 -10.62
N ARG A 67 4.32 -12.88 -9.81
CA ARG A 67 5.09 -11.69 -10.20
C ARG A 67 5.99 -11.99 -11.39
N ALA A 68 6.79 -13.05 -11.33
CA ALA A 68 7.72 -13.38 -12.41
C ALA A 68 6.98 -13.54 -13.74
N ASN A 69 5.81 -14.17 -13.70
CA ASN A 69 4.94 -14.32 -14.86
C ASN A 69 4.37 -12.98 -15.36
N LEU A 70 3.94 -12.10 -14.45
CA LEU A 70 3.50 -10.76 -14.81
C LEU A 70 4.62 -9.94 -15.47
N ASP A 71 5.82 -9.97 -14.90
CA ASP A 71 6.97 -9.25 -15.44
C ASP A 71 7.35 -9.75 -16.84
N GLU A 72 7.32 -11.08 -17.07
CA GLU A 72 7.52 -11.69 -18.39
C GLU A 72 6.45 -11.23 -19.40
N GLN A 73 5.16 -11.26 -19.04
CA GLN A 73 4.09 -10.79 -19.93
C GLN A 73 4.17 -9.30 -20.25
N ILE A 74 4.54 -8.48 -19.26
CA ILE A 74 4.76 -7.04 -19.45
C ILE A 74 5.95 -6.83 -20.41
N GLN A 75 7.02 -7.60 -20.24
CA GLN A 75 8.19 -7.55 -21.13
C GLN A 75 7.83 -7.96 -22.56
N ASP A 76 7.16 -9.11 -22.75
CA ASP A 76 6.73 -9.61 -24.05
C ASP A 76 5.83 -8.61 -24.78
N TYR A 77 4.91 -7.98 -24.04
CA TYR A 77 4.07 -6.93 -24.58
C TYR A 77 4.90 -5.75 -25.08
N LEU A 78 5.86 -5.27 -24.29
CA LEU A 78 6.72 -4.14 -24.67
C LEU A 78 7.65 -4.47 -25.83
N ASP A 79 8.25 -5.67 -25.83
CA ASP A 79 9.08 -6.17 -26.91
C ASP A 79 8.28 -6.23 -28.23
N MET A 80 7.02 -6.64 -28.18
CA MET A 80 6.13 -6.63 -29.34
C MET A 80 5.76 -5.22 -29.82
N GLN A 81 5.49 -4.27 -28.92
CA GLN A 81 5.06 -2.91 -29.28
C GLN A 81 6.23 -2.01 -29.74
N ILE A 82 7.36 -2.07 -29.05
CA ILE A 82 8.53 -1.22 -29.30
C ILE A 82 9.40 -1.84 -30.43
N GLY A 83 9.47 -3.17 -30.47
CA GLY A 83 10.30 -3.92 -31.39
C GLY A 83 11.79 -3.66 -31.19
N ASP A 84 12.59 -4.04 -32.18
CA ASP A 84 14.06 -4.00 -32.09
C ASP A 84 14.70 -2.59 -32.17
N ARG A 85 13.89 -1.53 -32.28
CA ARG A 85 14.35 -0.18 -32.62
C ARG A 85 14.96 0.57 -31.44
N TYR A 86 14.36 0.40 -30.27
CA TYR A 86 14.75 1.11 -29.06
C TYR A 86 15.04 0.11 -27.95
N ASN A 87 15.97 0.45 -27.08
CA ASN A 87 16.00 -0.11 -25.74
C ASN A 87 14.98 0.64 -24.88
N TYR A 88 14.48 -0.04 -23.85
CA TYR A 88 13.54 0.57 -22.92
C TYR A 88 13.79 0.14 -21.47
N ASN A 89 13.23 0.94 -20.56
CA ASN A 89 12.97 0.55 -19.19
C ASN A 89 11.56 1.02 -18.83
N VAL A 90 10.72 0.13 -18.31
CA VAL A 90 9.49 0.51 -17.63
C VAL A 90 9.71 0.34 -16.15
N SER A 91 9.48 1.41 -15.39
CA SER A 91 9.42 1.36 -13.94
C SER A 91 8.02 1.69 -13.46
N VAL A 92 7.54 0.89 -12.52
CA VAL A 92 6.24 1.11 -11.87
C VAL A 92 6.51 1.13 -10.38
N VAL A 93 6.11 2.22 -9.73
CA VAL A 93 6.39 2.46 -8.32
C VAL A 93 5.09 2.84 -7.63
N TRP A 94 4.72 2.06 -6.63
CA TRP A 94 3.60 2.34 -5.74
C TRP A 94 4.12 2.66 -4.35
N ARG A 95 3.74 3.83 -3.84
CA ARG A 95 4.05 4.31 -2.50
C ARG A 95 2.78 4.92 -1.91
N PRO A 96 2.00 4.16 -1.12
CA PRO A 96 0.78 4.65 -0.49
C PRO A 96 1.02 5.87 0.41
N PHE A 97 2.23 5.98 0.96
CA PHE A 97 2.67 7.09 1.78
C PHE A 97 3.89 7.74 1.13
N ARG A 98 3.82 9.05 0.94
CA ARG A 98 4.89 9.82 0.31
C ARG A 98 6.15 9.80 1.17
N ASP A 99 7.30 9.58 0.53
CA ASP A 99 8.64 9.54 1.14
C ASP A 99 8.84 8.40 2.17
N VAL A 100 7.86 7.51 2.31
CA VAL A 100 7.96 6.32 3.15
C VAL A 100 8.32 5.13 2.25
N PRO A 101 9.29 4.27 2.62
CA PRO A 101 9.71 3.14 1.80
C PRO A 101 8.69 1.99 1.75
N ILE A 102 7.41 2.24 2.06
CA ILE A 102 6.35 1.21 2.03
C ILE A 102 5.69 1.17 0.65
N GLY A 103 5.51 -0.03 0.10
CA GLY A 103 4.76 -0.25 -1.14
C GLY A 103 5.46 -1.26 -2.05
N GLY A 104 5.32 -1.12 -3.36
CA GLY A 104 5.92 -2.05 -4.33
C GLY A 104 6.63 -1.33 -5.46
N GLU A 105 7.56 -2.03 -6.11
CA GLU A 105 8.20 -1.53 -7.33
C GLU A 105 8.55 -2.67 -8.29
N THR A 106 8.50 -2.39 -9.59
CA THR A 106 9.03 -3.28 -10.63
C THR A 106 9.77 -2.48 -11.69
N HIS A 107 10.80 -3.10 -12.28
CA HIS A 107 11.65 -2.53 -13.31
C HIS A 107 11.86 -3.56 -14.42
N ILE A 108 11.36 -3.27 -15.61
CA ILE A 108 11.37 -4.20 -16.74
C ILE A 108 12.14 -3.58 -17.89
N GLY A 109 13.05 -4.36 -18.49
CA GLY A 109 13.93 -3.92 -19.56
C GLY A 109 15.36 -3.63 -19.08
N ARG A 110 16.06 -2.74 -19.77
CA ARG A 110 17.49 -2.46 -19.56
C ARG A 110 17.72 -1.31 -18.58
N PRO A 111 18.92 -1.18 -17.98
CA PRO A 111 19.27 0.01 -17.18
C PRO A 111 19.19 1.29 -18.00
N VAL A 112 18.60 2.34 -17.42
CA VAL A 112 18.36 3.62 -18.09
C VAL A 112 19.66 4.42 -18.23
N PRO A 113 20.07 4.82 -19.44
CA PRO A 113 21.18 5.76 -19.63
C PRO A 113 20.74 7.22 -19.49
N ASP A 114 21.68 8.12 -19.27
CA ASP A 114 21.45 9.57 -19.15
C ASP A 114 20.81 10.20 -20.41
N THR A 115 20.90 9.52 -21.56
CA THR A 115 20.39 10.01 -22.84
C THR A 115 18.96 9.55 -23.14
N ALA A 116 18.30 8.84 -22.22
CA ALA A 116 16.96 8.32 -22.45
C ALA A 116 15.91 9.43 -22.53
N TYR A 117 14.93 9.25 -23.42
CA TYR A 117 13.68 9.97 -23.36
C TYR A 117 12.81 9.32 -22.28
N VAL A 118 12.27 10.12 -21.35
CA VAL A 118 11.53 9.64 -20.19
C VAL A 118 10.15 10.28 -20.16
N GLU A 119 9.12 9.45 -19.98
CA GLU A 119 7.74 9.90 -19.78
C GLU A 119 7.11 9.16 -18.59
N SER A 120 6.33 9.89 -17.78
CA SER A 120 5.67 9.34 -16.59
C SER A 120 4.17 9.61 -16.61
N SER A 121 3.41 8.67 -16.06
CA SER A 121 1.96 8.78 -15.87
C SER A 121 1.54 8.05 -14.59
N TRP A 122 0.24 8.04 -14.29
CA TRP A 122 -0.36 7.35 -13.16
C TRP A 122 -1.24 6.20 -13.64
N ILE A 123 -1.17 5.06 -12.95
CA ILE A 123 -2.07 3.92 -13.11
C ILE A 123 -2.82 3.67 -11.81
N THR A 124 -4.01 3.08 -11.90
CA THR A 124 -4.83 2.75 -10.73
C THR A 124 -4.42 1.40 -10.17
N MET A 125 -4.36 1.29 -8.84
CA MET A 125 -4.09 0.04 -8.14
C MET A 125 -5.30 -0.89 -8.17
N PRO A 126 -5.10 -2.23 -8.14
CA PRO A 126 -6.17 -3.21 -8.26
C PRO A 126 -7.03 -3.35 -6.98
N TYR A 127 -6.81 -2.50 -5.99
CA TYR A 127 -7.47 -2.52 -4.69
C TYR A 127 -8.68 -1.60 -4.65
N HIS A 128 -9.76 -2.05 -4.02
CA HIS A 128 -10.89 -1.19 -3.68
C HIS A 128 -10.68 -0.59 -2.29
N THR A 129 -10.59 0.73 -2.20
CA THR A 129 -10.44 1.44 -0.92
C THR A 129 -11.70 2.26 -0.64
N GLU A 130 -12.26 2.15 0.56
CA GLU A 130 -13.31 3.06 1.03
C GLU A 130 -12.74 4.42 1.49
N TYR A 131 -11.43 4.60 1.35
CA TYR A 131 -10.64 5.79 1.71
C TYR A 131 -10.89 6.96 0.74
N THR A 132 -12.10 7.50 0.78
CA THR A 132 -12.56 8.62 -0.04
C THR A 132 -12.25 9.96 0.61
N ARG A 133 -12.25 11.05 -0.19
CA ARG A 133 -12.14 12.41 0.34
C ARG A 133 -13.14 12.70 1.46
N TYR A 134 -14.40 12.33 1.23
CA TYR A 134 -15.46 12.51 2.22
C TYR A 134 -15.19 11.75 3.53
N TYR A 135 -14.65 10.53 3.46
CA TYR A 135 -14.30 9.75 4.64
C TYR A 135 -13.19 10.44 5.46
N VAL A 136 -12.11 10.87 4.79
CA VAL A 136 -10.99 11.59 5.43
C VAL A 136 -11.43 12.93 6.02
N GLU A 137 -12.26 13.68 5.30
CA GLU A 137 -12.85 14.93 5.79
C GLU A 137 -13.62 14.70 7.10
N ASN A 138 -14.38 13.61 7.21
CA ASN A 138 -15.10 13.29 8.45
C ASN A 138 -14.17 12.92 9.62
N LEU A 139 -13.07 12.21 9.35
CA LEU A 139 -12.06 11.92 10.39
C LEU A 139 -11.45 13.21 10.92
N ILE A 140 -11.00 14.09 10.03
CA ILE A 140 -10.40 15.38 10.39
C ILE A 140 -11.42 16.27 11.11
N ASN A 141 -12.66 16.33 10.62
CA ASN A 141 -13.71 17.13 11.25
C ASN A 141 -14.02 16.66 12.67
N GLY A 142 -14.03 15.34 12.92
CA GLY A 142 -14.27 14.79 14.24
C GLY A 142 -13.30 15.32 15.31
N GLU A 143 -12.04 15.54 14.93
CA GLU A 143 -11.01 16.07 15.83
C GLU A 143 -11.01 17.62 15.86
N LEU A 144 -11.11 18.28 14.71
CA LEU A 144 -10.97 19.74 14.63
C LEU A 144 -12.24 20.52 15.02
N GLU A 145 -13.42 19.90 15.09
CA GLU A 145 -14.61 20.54 15.65
C GLU A 145 -14.45 20.88 17.14
N VAL A 146 -13.60 20.12 17.85
CA VAL A 146 -13.31 20.35 19.28
C VAL A 146 -12.57 21.67 19.48
N ILE A 147 -11.69 22.07 18.55
CA ILE A 147 -11.00 23.37 18.59
C ILE A 147 -12.01 24.53 18.64
N GLY A 148 -13.05 24.49 17.79
CA GLY A 148 -14.06 25.55 17.75
C GLY A 148 -14.85 25.66 19.06
N LEU A 149 -15.13 24.52 19.69
CA LEU A 149 -15.80 24.46 20.99
C LEU A 149 -14.90 24.94 22.13
N ASP A 150 -13.63 24.53 22.14
CA ASP A 150 -12.65 24.91 23.16
C ASP A 150 -12.35 26.41 23.10
N LEU A 151 -12.20 26.98 21.90
CA LEU A 151 -12.02 28.41 21.68
C LEU A 151 -13.26 29.22 22.11
N ALA A 152 -14.47 28.70 21.87
CA ALA A 152 -15.70 29.38 22.27
C ALA A 152 -15.93 29.36 23.79
N ASN A 153 -15.42 28.34 24.49
CA ASN A 153 -15.56 28.17 25.94
C ASN A 153 -14.41 28.79 26.75
N ALA A 154 -13.26 29.06 26.11
CA ALA A 154 -12.09 29.66 26.73
C ALA A 154 -12.36 31.13 27.13
N THR A 155 -12.88 31.34 28.33
CA THR A 155 -13.16 32.70 28.84
C THR A 155 -11.89 33.44 29.29
N VAL A 156 -10.81 32.73 29.66
CA VAL A 156 -9.46 33.30 29.92
C VAL A 156 -8.41 32.16 29.84
N VAL A 157 -8.10 31.64 28.66
CA VAL A 157 -6.97 30.69 28.49
C VAL A 157 -5.75 31.48 28.00
N PRO A 158 -4.56 31.33 28.63
CA PRO A 158 -3.32 31.92 28.12
C PRO A 158 -3.07 31.48 26.68
N ARG A 159 -2.61 32.42 25.84
CA ARG A 159 -2.33 32.17 24.42
C ARG A 159 -1.48 30.91 24.18
N GLU A 160 -0.44 30.71 24.98
CA GLU A 160 0.44 29.53 24.92
C GLU A 160 -0.31 28.21 25.15
N GLU A 161 -1.31 28.20 26.04
CA GLU A 161 -2.12 27.01 26.33
C GLU A 161 -3.13 26.74 25.21
N THR A 162 -3.67 27.80 24.60
CA THR A 162 -4.49 27.70 23.38
C THR A 162 -3.70 27.17 22.19
N GLU A 163 -2.49 27.67 21.97
CA GLU A 163 -1.61 27.22 20.89
C GLU A 163 -1.29 25.73 21.04
N LYS A 164 -0.91 25.31 22.26
CA LYS A 164 -0.64 23.89 22.55
C LYS A 164 -1.85 22.99 22.30
N LEU A 165 -3.05 23.46 22.63
CA LEU A 165 -4.29 22.70 22.43
C LEU A 165 -4.62 22.55 20.94
N ILE A 166 -4.48 23.62 20.15
CA ILE A 166 -4.72 23.58 18.69
C ILE A 166 -3.71 22.67 18.01
N VAL A 167 -2.41 22.80 18.34
CA VAL A 167 -1.36 21.90 17.83
C VAL A 167 -1.67 20.44 18.15
N GLY A 168 -2.09 20.16 19.38
CA GLY A 168 -2.49 18.80 19.79
C GLY A 168 -3.60 18.23 18.91
N HIS A 169 -4.69 18.97 18.71
CA HIS A 169 -5.82 18.53 17.87
C HIS A 169 -5.44 18.34 16.39
N ILE A 170 -4.56 19.20 15.84
CA ILE A 170 -4.08 19.04 14.46
C ILE A 170 -3.21 17.79 14.33
N ASN A 171 -2.29 17.59 15.27
CA ASN A 171 -1.44 16.40 15.31
C ASN A 171 -2.29 15.13 15.43
N ASP A 172 -3.28 15.12 16.33
CA ASP A 172 -4.18 13.99 16.53
C ASP A 172 -5.01 13.71 15.27
N ALA A 173 -5.53 14.75 14.59
CA ALA A 173 -6.27 14.62 13.34
C ALA A 173 -5.44 13.96 12.23
N ILE A 174 -4.20 14.42 12.05
CA ILE A 174 -3.29 13.88 11.03
C ILE A 174 -2.89 12.45 11.39
N ASN A 175 -2.45 12.22 12.63
CA ASN A 175 -1.96 10.93 13.08
C ASN A 175 -3.04 9.86 13.01
N ARG A 176 -4.27 10.17 13.45
CA ARG A 176 -5.42 9.26 13.35
C ARG A 176 -5.74 8.91 11.89
N THR A 177 -5.67 9.89 11.00
CA THR A 177 -5.95 9.70 9.58
C THR A 177 -4.89 8.83 8.91
N VAL A 178 -3.63 9.02 9.27
CA VAL A 178 -2.50 8.18 8.84
C VAL A 178 -2.62 6.76 9.40
N ASP A 179 -2.92 6.59 10.68
CA ASP A 179 -3.09 5.29 11.32
C ASP A 179 -4.22 4.48 10.67
N ASP A 180 -5.32 5.14 10.31
CA ASP A 180 -6.44 4.53 9.60
C ASP A 180 -6.07 4.13 8.15
N ALA A 181 -5.32 4.99 7.44
CA ALA A 181 -4.78 4.64 6.12
C ALA A 181 -3.84 3.43 6.18
N VAL A 182 -2.95 3.39 7.18
CA VAL A 182 -2.05 2.24 7.42
C VAL A 182 -2.87 0.99 7.72
N GLY A 183 -3.86 1.09 8.61
CA GLY A 183 -4.76 -0.01 8.92
C GLY A 183 -5.47 -0.55 7.68
N THR A 184 -6.01 0.36 6.86
CA THR A 184 -6.70 0.04 5.61
C THR A 184 -5.79 -0.69 4.62
N ILE A 185 -4.57 -0.19 4.39
CA ILE A 185 -3.69 -0.80 3.39
C ILE A 185 -3.15 -2.16 3.82
N VAL A 186 -2.81 -2.32 5.10
CA VAL A 186 -2.36 -3.61 5.65
C VAL A 186 -3.51 -4.61 5.61
N LYS A 187 -4.72 -4.21 6.00
CA LYS A 187 -5.92 -5.06 5.92
C LYS A 187 -6.21 -5.54 4.50
N ILE A 188 -6.18 -4.63 3.53
CA ILE A 188 -6.43 -4.99 2.12
C ILE A 188 -5.35 -5.93 1.57
N THR A 189 -4.10 -5.76 2.01
CA THR A 189 -2.96 -6.51 1.47
C THR A 189 -2.74 -7.85 2.18
N ILE A 190 -2.95 -7.93 3.50
CA ILE A 190 -2.66 -9.11 4.33
C ILE A 190 -3.92 -9.87 4.70
N GLU A 191 -4.88 -9.22 5.37
CA GLU A 191 -6.07 -9.88 5.94
C GLU A 191 -6.84 -10.60 4.84
N GLN A 192 -7.12 -9.90 3.74
CA GLN A 192 -7.82 -10.49 2.59
C GLN A 192 -7.03 -11.65 1.95
N THR A 193 -5.68 -11.59 1.97
CA THR A 193 -4.80 -12.62 1.41
C THR A 193 -4.86 -13.89 2.23
N ILE A 194 -4.74 -13.76 3.54
CA ILE A 194 -4.78 -14.89 4.46
C ILE A 194 -6.17 -15.52 4.47
N GLU A 195 -7.25 -14.74 4.58
CA GLU A 195 -8.62 -15.26 4.59
C GLU A 195 -8.98 -16.03 3.31
N ARG A 196 -8.59 -15.50 2.14
CA ARG A 196 -8.86 -16.16 0.86
C ARG A 196 -8.01 -17.41 0.67
N ALA A 197 -6.74 -17.37 1.07
CA ALA A 197 -5.88 -18.55 1.06
C ALA A 197 -6.48 -19.67 1.93
N GLN A 198 -6.88 -19.34 3.17
CA GLN A 198 -7.56 -20.28 4.07
C GLN A 198 -8.85 -20.84 3.44
N THR A 199 -9.69 -19.99 2.85
CA THR A 199 -10.94 -20.40 2.20
C THR A 199 -10.70 -21.38 1.04
N ALA A 200 -9.73 -21.07 0.16
CA ALA A 200 -9.43 -21.91 -1.00
C ALA A 200 -8.85 -23.27 -0.61
N ILE A 201 -8.02 -23.32 0.44
CA ILE A 201 -7.50 -24.58 1.00
C ILE A 201 -8.64 -25.41 1.55
N ASN A 202 -9.51 -24.82 2.38
CA ASN A 202 -10.65 -25.54 2.96
C ASN A 202 -11.51 -26.17 1.85
N GLN A 203 -11.77 -25.43 0.76
CA GLN A 203 -12.50 -25.94 -0.39
C GLN A 203 -11.76 -27.08 -1.12
N GLN A 204 -10.44 -27.00 -1.30
CA GLN A 204 -9.68 -28.07 -1.95
C GLN A 204 -9.54 -29.31 -1.06
N VAL A 205 -9.33 -29.13 0.24
CA VAL A 205 -9.21 -30.24 1.20
C VAL A 205 -10.55 -30.96 1.34
N ASP A 206 -11.66 -30.23 1.45
CA ASP A 206 -13.01 -30.82 1.48
C ASP A 206 -13.30 -31.66 0.21
N ASN A 207 -12.71 -31.28 -0.93
CA ASN A 207 -12.83 -32.01 -2.19
C ASN A 207 -11.91 -33.25 -2.29
N VAL A 208 -10.79 -33.29 -1.57
CA VAL A 208 -9.77 -34.36 -1.69
C VAL A 208 -9.79 -35.34 -0.50
N VAL A 209 -10.04 -34.87 0.71
CA VAL A 209 -10.13 -35.68 1.93
C VAL A 209 -11.28 -35.16 2.79
N PRO A 210 -12.45 -35.81 2.77
CA PRO A 210 -13.54 -35.45 3.68
C PRO A 210 -13.11 -35.73 5.13
N GLY A 211 -12.80 -34.67 5.88
CA GLY A 211 -12.82 -34.71 7.35
C GLY A 211 -11.48 -34.67 8.11
N ASN A 212 -10.44 -33.97 7.64
CA ASN A 212 -9.32 -33.56 8.53
C ASN A 212 -8.51 -32.39 7.94
N ASN A 213 -8.78 -31.15 8.42
CA ASN A 213 -8.27 -29.91 7.83
C ASN A 213 -7.10 -29.27 8.60
N SER A 214 -6.55 -29.91 9.66
CA SER A 214 -5.61 -29.23 10.56
C SER A 214 -4.18 -29.10 10.03
N GLY A 215 -3.66 -30.10 9.31
CA GLY A 215 -2.21 -30.19 9.02
C GLY A 215 -1.67 -29.31 7.88
N ILE A 216 -2.53 -28.66 7.08
CA ILE A 216 -2.08 -27.83 5.93
C ILE A 216 -2.07 -26.34 6.29
N SER A 217 -2.99 -25.90 7.17
CA SER A 217 -2.88 -24.59 7.82
C SER A 217 -1.52 -24.42 8.48
N ASP A 218 -1.04 -25.48 9.14
CA ASP A 218 0.28 -25.50 9.80
C ASP A 218 1.44 -25.24 8.82
N ILE A 219 1.36 -25.65 7.55
CA ILE A 219 2.43 -25.44 6.55
C ILE A 219 2.53 -23.98 6.10
N ILE A 220 1.39 -23.30 5.87
CA ILE A 220 1.40 -21.86 5.56
C ILE A 220 1.85 -21.07 6.77
N ILE A 221 1.37 -21.47 7.95
CA ILE A 221 1.80 -20.89 9.21
C ILE A 221 3.32 -21.03 9.32
N ASP A 222 3.90 -22.20 9.05
CA ASP A 222 5.34 -22.41 9.13
C ASP A 222 6.13 -21.58 8.11
N GLU A 223 5.67 -21.41 6.87
CA GLU A 223 6.36 -20.61 5.84
C GLU A 223 6.30 -19.10 6.18
N VAL A 224 5.13 -18.61 6.60
CA VAL A 224 4.94 -17.22 7.05
C VAL A 224 5.73 -16.96 8.33
N LEU A 225 5.71 -17.89 9.27
CA LEU A 225 6.52 -17.83 10.49
C LEU A 225 8.02 -17.92 10.19
N ALA A 226 8.46 -18.66 9.16
CA ALA A 226 9.87 -18.72 8.79
C ALA A 226 10.38 -17.36 8.30
N GLU A 227 9.57 -16.61 7.54
CA GLU A 227 9.93 -15.25 7.13
C GLU A 227 9.91 -14.28 8.32
N LEU A 228 8.90 -14.38 9.19
CA LEU A 228 8.73 -13.50 10.37
C LEU A 228 9.72 -13.81 11.51
N ARG A 229 10.18 -15.05 11.66
CA ARG A 229 11.19 -15.46 12.66
C ARG A 229 12.57 -14.86 12.42
N ASN A 230 12.81 -14.29 11.23
CA ASN A 230 14.02 -13.51 10.97
C ASN A 230 13.96 -12.14 11.66
N ASP A 231 12.79 -11.70 12.13
CA ASP A 231 12.63 -10.50 12.95
C ASP A 231 12.66 -10.87 14.46
N PRO A 232 13.60 -10.34 15.26
CA PRO A 232 13.72 -10.62 16.68
C PRO A 232 12.55 -10.10 17.54
N ALA A 233 11.66 -9.26 17.00
CA ALA A 233 10.49 -8.72 17.69
C ALA A 233 9.22 -9.59 17.56
N PHE A 234 9.21 -10.59 16.68
CA PHE A 234 8.02 -11.42 16.44
C PHE A 234 7.79 -12.44 17.58
N ILE A 235 6.60 -12.43 18.21
CA ILE A 235 6.27 -13.26 19.39
C ILE A 235 5.83 -14.67 18.97
N GLU A 236 6.48 -15.69 19.55
CA GLU A 236 6.44 -17.12 19.13
C GLU A 236 5.15 -17.92 19.46
N ASN A 237 4.04 -17.28 19.85
CA ASN A 237 2.84 -17.99 20.35
C ASN A 237 1.67 -17.97 19.35
N ALA A 238 1.83 -18.64 18.21
CA ALA A 238 0.79 -18.75 17.18
C ALA A 238 -0.27 -19.82 17.54
N SER A 239 -1.47 -19.40 17.94
CA SER A 239 -2.67 -20.26 17.89
C SER A 239 -3.87 -19.43 17.45
N LEU A 240 -4.43 -19.76 16.28
CA LEU A 240 -5.75 -19.32 15.76
C LEU A 240 -6.10 -17.83 15.60
N GLU A 241 -5.27 -16.87 15.99
CA GLU A 241 -5.40 -15.45 15.57
C GLU A 241 -4.14 -14.93 14.84
N LEU A 242 -3.40 -15.82 14.17
CA LEU A 242 -2.16 -15.44 13.48
C LEU A 242 -2.37 -14.36 12.41
N SER A 243 -3.51 -14.37 11.70
CA SER A 243 -3.84 -13.30 10.73
C SER A 243 -4.01 -11.94 11.39
N GLU A 244 -4.64 -11.91 12.57
CA GLU A 244 -4.85 -10.70 13.36
C GLU A 244 -3.51 -10.24 13.95
N GLN A 245 -2.73 -11.14 14.56
CA GLN A 245 -1.40 -10.82 15.09
C GLN A 245 -0.43 -10.30 14.02
N ILE A 246 -0.40 -10.92 12.83
CA ILE A 246 0.40 -10.43 11.70
C ILE A 246 -0.13 -9.06 11.25
N THR A 247 -1.44 -8.90 11.12
CA THR A 247 -2.03 -7.62 10.71
C THR A 247 -1.71 -6.52 11.71
N GLU A 248 -1.85 -6.77 13.01
CA GLU A 248 -1.52 -5.82 14.08
C GLU A 248 -0.04 -5.46 14.10
N TYR A 249 0.85 -6.46 14.06
CA TYR A 249 2.29 -6.23 14.01
C TYR A 249 2.68 -5.39 12.78
N MET A 250 2.14 -5.72 11.61
CA MET A 250 2.44 -5.00 10.37
C MET A 250 1.87 -3.59 10.37
N GLN A 251 0.72 -3.38 11.01
CA GLN A 251 0.19 -2.04 11.24
C GLN A 251 1.10 -1.25 12.19
N GLU A 252 1.60 -1.85 13.26
CA GLU A 252 2.52 -1.19 14.20
C GLU A 252 3.81 -0.76 13.49
N VAL A 253 4.47 -1.69 12.79
CA VAL A 253 5.68 -1.40 12.02
C VAL A 253 5.43 -0.31 10.96
N ALA A 254 4.35 -0.42 10.19
CA ALA A 254 4.02 0.58 9.18
C ALA A 254 3.70 1.95 9.79
N ARG A 255 3.03 2.00 10.96
CA ARG A 255 2.77 3.26 11.69
C ARG A 255 4.09 3.90 12.11
N GLU A 256 4.98 3.14 12.74
CA GLU A 256 6.28 3.67 13.20
C GLU A 256 7.08 4.30 12.05
N GLU A 257 7.18 3.62 10.91
CA GLU A 257 7.91 4.11 9.74
C GLU A 257 7.26 5.35 9.11
N VAL A 258 5.93 5.38 9.00
CA VAL A 258 5.23 6.55 8.47
C VAL A 258 5.39 7.75 9.41
N HIS A 259 5.20 7.55 10.72
CA HIS A 259 5.34 8.61 11.73
C HIS A 259 6.76 9.16 11.79
N ALA A 260 7.78 8.31 11.69
CA ALA A 260 9.17 8.74 11.67
C ALA A 260 9.48 9.71 10.50
N VAL A 261 8.85 9.49 9.35
CA VAL A 261 9.02 10.35 8.16
C VAL A 261 8.25 11.67 8.27
N ILE A 262 7.03 11.64 8.81
CA ILE A 262 6.14 12.81 8.78
C ILE A 262 6.22 13.68 10.03
N ALA A 263 6.74 13.20 11.16
CA ALA A 263 6.65 13.89 12.46
C ALA A 263 7.10 15.35 12.41
N GLY A 264 8.25 15.64 11.78
CA GLY A 264 8.74 17.01 11.67
C GLY A 264 7.88 17.92 10.80
N ASP A 265 7.29 17.37 9.73
CA ASP A 265 6.41 18.12 8.82
C ASP A 265 5.04 18.36 9.45
N VAL A 266 4.53 17.39 10.22
CA VAL A 266 3.29 17.50 10.98
C VAL A 266 3.40 18.58 12.06
N ASP A 267 4.47 18.56 12.85
CA ASP A 267 4.72 19.58 13.88
C ASP A 267 4.85 20.98 13.27
N ALA A 268 5.55 21.09 12.14
CA ALA A 268 5.71 22.36 11.43
C ALA A 268 4.37 22.90 10.89
N LEU A 269 3.56 22.04 10.27
CA LEU A 269 2.23 22.41 9.79
C LEU A 269 1.31 22.81 10.94
N ALA A 270 1.27 22.00 12.00
CA ALA A 270 0.41 22.26 13.16
C ALA A 270 0.77 23.60 13.82
N SER A 271 2.07 23.92 13.93
CA SER A 271 2.52 25.22 14.44
C SER A 271 2.09 26.36 13.52
N ASP A 272 2.28 26.24 12.20
CA ASP A 272 1.94 27.31 11.24
C ASP A 272 0.43 27.58 11.22
N VAL A 273 -0.38 26.53 11.09
CA VAL A 273 -1.85 26.62 11.12
C VAL A 273 -2.33 27.23 12.44
N THR A 274 -1.72 26.83 13.56
CA THR A 274 -2.03 27.39 14.88
C THR A 274 -1.72 28.88 14.94
N ASP A 275 -0.55 29.31 14.45
CA ASP A 275 -0.16 30.71 14.39
C ASP A 275 -1.15 31.53 13.54
N GLN A 276 -1.61 30.98 12.41
CA GLN A 276 -2.61 31.61 11.57
C GLN A 276 -3.96 31.76 12.28
N ILE A 277 -4.44 30.74 13.00
CA ILE A 277 -5.69 30.79 13.77
C ILE A 277 -5.58 31.83 14.88
N VAL A 278 -4.52 31.77 15.70
CA VAL A 278 -4.35 32.63 16.88
C VAL A 278 -4.14 34.09 16.50
N SER A 279 -3.50 34.35 15.35
CA SER A 279 -3.36 35.70 14.81
C SER A 279 -4.62 36.22 14.10
N ASN A 280 -5.67 35.41 13.98
CA ASN A 280 -6.86 35.67 13.15
C ASN A 280 -6.53 35.90 11.67
N ALA A 281 -5.43 35.33 11.19
CA ALA A 281 -5.07 35.32 9.77
C ALA A 281 -5.85 34.24 8.99
N ALA A 282 -6.28 33.18 9.67
CA ALA A 282 -7.12 32.12 9.12
C ALA A 282 -8.26 31.74 10.08
N THR A 283 -9.34 31.23 9.52
CA THR A 283 -10.44 30.60 10.24
C THR A 283 -10.16 29.12 10.50
N VAL A 284 -10.88 28.51 11.44
CA VAL A 284 -10.81 27.05 11.67
C VAL A 284 -11.18 26.26 10.41
N GLU A 285 -12.05 26.79 9.55
CA GLU A 285 -12.43 26.12 8.30
C GLU A 285 -11.31 26.17 7.25
N GLU A 286 -10.58 27.27 7.17
CA GLU A 286 -9.39 27.37 6.31
C GLU A 286 -8.28 26.43 6.82
N ALA A 287 -8.07 26.39 8.13
CA ALA A 287 -7.15 25.45 8.78
C ALA A 287 -7.50 23.98 8.48
N LYS A 288 -8.79 23.61 8.52
CA LYS A 288 -9.25 22.27 8.11
C LYS A 288 -8.88 21.97 6.65
N GLY A 289 -9.06 22.95 5.77
CA GLY A 289 -8.66 22.83 4.36
C GLY A 289 -7.16 22.55 4.21
N GLU A 290 -6.31 23.27 4.96
CA GLU A 290 -4.86 23.07 4.93
C GLU A 290 -4.43 21.70 5.45
N VAL A 291 -5.01 21.25 6.57
CA VAL A 291 -4.76 19.90 7.14
C VAL A 291 -5.19 18.82 6.15
N LEU A 292 -6.35 18.99 5.52
CA LEU A 292 -6.88 18.07 4.53
C LEU A 292 -5.98 17.98 3.29
N ASP A 293 -5.57 19.12 2.75
CA ASP A 293 -4.69 19.18 1.59
C ASP A 293 -3.30 18.58 1.92
N TYR A 294 -2.79 18.81 3.14
CA TYR A 294 -1.58 18.14 3.62
C TYR A 294 -1.73 16.62 3.62
N VAL A 295 -2.79 16.09 4.25
CA VAL A 295 -3.04 14.63 4.29
C VAL A 295 -3.10 14.04 2.89
N PHE A 296 -3.87 14.65 1.97
CA PHE A 296 -3.98 14.16 0.59
C PHE A 296 -2.71 14.33 -0.25
N SER A 297 -1.79 15.21 0.16
CA SER A 297 -0.47 15.31 -0.45
C SER A 297 0.48 14.19 -0.02
N ARG A 298 0.16 13.50 1.08
CA ARG A 298 0.97 12.44 1.70
C ARG A 298 0.44 11.03 1.44
N ILE A 299 -0.88 10.87 1.30
CA ILE A 299 -1.53 9.57 1.17
C ILE A 299 -2.05 9.37 -0.26
N ASP A 300 -1.53 8.37 -0.96
CA ASP A 300 -2.01 7.94 -2.29
C ASP A 300 -2.06 6.42 -2.41
N ILE A 301 -3.07 5.83 -1.76
CA ILE A 301 -3.26 4.37 -1.73
C ILE A 301 -3.69 3.84 -3.11
N SER A 302 -4.36 4.67 -3.90
CA SER A 302 -5.10 4.23 -5.10
C SER A 302 -4.31 4.25 -6.40
N ARG A 303 -3.12 4.89 -6.43
CA ARG A 303 -2.37 5.09 -7.67
C ARG A 303 -0.90 4.68 -7.54
N ALA A 304 -0.37 4.12 -8.62
CA ALA A 304 1.06 3.93 -8.81
C ALA A 304 1.56 4.82 -9.94
N ARG A 305 2.80 5.28 -9.83
CA ARG A 305 3.48 6.01 -10.89
C ARG A 305 4.12 5.02 -11.83
N ILE A 306 3.81 5.13 -13.11
CA ILE A 306 4.49 4.40 -14.19
C ILE A 306 5.41 5.36 -14.94
N THR A 307 6.61 4.90 -15.30
CA THR A 307 7.58 5.65 -16.09
C THR A 307 8.12 4.76 -17.18
N LEU A 308 8.10 5.25 -18.43
CA LEU A 308 8.72 4.62 -19.58
C LEU A 308 9.94 5.44 -20.00
N ALA A 309 11.09 4.81 -20.03
CA ALA A 309 12.32 5.34 -20.60
C ALA A 309 12.64 4.64 -21.92
N LEU A 310 12.99 5.39 -22.97
CA LEU A 310 13.33 4.89 -24.31
C LEU A 310 14.65 5.49 -24.80
N TRP A 311 15.50 4.68 -25.45
CA TRP A 311 16.72 5.17 -26.09
C TRP A 311 17.14 4.32 -27.29
N ASP A 312 17.93 4.92 -28.19
CA ASP A 312 18.44 4.23 -29.37
C ASP A 312 19.29 3.01 -28.98
N ARG A 313 19.10 1.90 -29.71
CA ARG A 313 19.86 0.67 -29.47
C ARG A 313 21.33 0.75 -29.88
N ASN A 314 21.66 1.69 -30.77
CA ASN A 314 22.94 1.80 -31.47
C ASN A 314 23.79 3.01 -31.03
N ARG A 315 23.46 3.64 -29.90
CA ARG A 315 24.25 4.73 -29.32
C ARG A 315 24.92 4.29 -28.03
#